data_AF-A0A953RQ31-F1
#
_entry.id   AF-A0A953RQ31-F1
#
_cell.length_a   1.000
_cell.length_b   1.000
_cell.length_c   1.000
_cell.angle_alpha   90.00
_cell.angle_beta   90.00
_cell.angle_gamma   90.00
#
_symmetry.space_group_name_H-M   'P 1'
#
loop_
_entity.id
_entity.type
_entity.pdbx_description
1 polymer ?
#
loop_
_entity_poly.entity_id
_entity_poly.type
_entity_poly.pdbx_seq_one_letter_code
_entity_poly.pdbx_strand_id
1 'polypeptide(L)'
;MQSSNLRDYRVAILEPRGLVQNFTQDRTQLLWALDHISESLPNPPAPRLMSAGYELLQQLKKVPGRKSMVIFTDFHANGQDAGSLLFPGSGDSLPGEAFDAPDRFVAAAIDANVALYPVDARGVVAVIPFGDATTTTGEMNPGGSPEASQSVTSQISAQNSGLASTNGLLESVALQTGGRAIAHSNAPEQVFKLLVEDSESYYVLSYYNRQLVADGRFHRVSVRANCTCTVQAKSGYFAR
;
A
#
# COMPACT_ATOMS: atom_id res chain seq x y z
N MET A 1 28.01 17.88 10.62
CA MET A 1 26.67 17.26 10.65
C MET A 1 26.89 15.75 10.56
N GLN A 2 26.67 15.05 11.66
CA GLN A 2 27.02 13.63 11.82
C GLN A 2 26.06 12.76 11.00
N SER A 3 26.64 11.85 10.22
CA SER A 3 25.94 10.76 9.53
C SER A 3 25.10 9.96 10.53
N SER A 4 23.79 9.91 10.33
CA SER A 4 22.94 8.97 11.06
C SER A 4 23.42 7.54 10.78
N ASN A 5 23.65 6.77 11.85
CA ASN A 5 24.14 5.40 11.80
C ASN A 5 23.04 4.45 11.31
N LEU A 6 22.73 4.49 10.01
CA LEU A 6 22.00 3.43 9.31
C LEU A 6 22.91 2.19 9.10
N ARG A 7 23.65 1.75 10.12
CA ARG A 7 24.72 0.75 9.94
C ARG A 7 24.23 -0.70 9.75
N ASP A 8 22.94 -0.98 9.92
CA ASP A 8 22.44 -2.36 9.93
C ASP A 8 21.09 -2.54 9.23
N TYR A 9 20.87 -1.86 8.09
CA TYR A 9 19.72 -2.15 7.22
C TYR A 9 20.07 -3.26 6.23
N ARG A 10 19.10 -4.05 5.79
CA ARG A 10 19.25 -4.93 4.61
C ARG A 10 18.05 -4.70 3.72
N VAL A 11 18.29 -4.63 2.41
CA VAL A 11 17.24 -4.39 1.42
C VAL A 11 17.10 -5.62 0.55
N ALA A 12 15.86 -5.99 0.26
CA ALA A 12 15.50 -6.98 -0.73
C ALA A 12 14.61 -6.32 -1.78
N ILE A 13 14.69 -6.78 -3.03
CA ILE A 13 13.89 -6.27 -4.15
C ILE A 13 13.02 -7.41 -4.66
N LEU A 14 11.73 -7.13 -4.75
CA LEU A 14 10.69 -8.06 -5.16
C LEU A 14 9.99 -7.50 -6.40
N GLU A 15 9.72 -8.36 -7.37
CA GLU A 15 8.84 -8.09 -8.51
C GLU A 15 7.62 -9.05 -8.49
N PRO A 16 6.59 -8.84 -9.34
CA PRO A 16 5.40 -9.71 -9.36
C PRO A 16 5.68 -11.20 -9.63
N ARG A 17 6.86 -11.55 -10.16
CA ARG A 17 7.29 -12.94 -10.40
C ARG A 17 8.06 -13.54 -9.22
N GLY A 18 8.42 -12.75 -8.22
CA GLY A 18 9.20 -13.20 -7.08
C GLY A 18 10.37 -12.27 -6.72
N LEU A 19 11.29 -12.81 -5.93
CA LEU A 19 12.43 -12.06 -5.41
C LEU A 19 13.51 -11.88 -6.49
N VAL A 20 13.82 -10.63 -6.83
CA VAL A 20 14.91 -10.27 -7.76
C VAL A 20 16.24 -10.24 -7.00
N GLN A 21 16.21 -9.69 -5.77
CA GLN A 21 17.39 -9.54 -4.92
C GLN A 21 17.04 -9.89 -3.48
N ASN A 22 17.81 -10.81 -2.89
CA ASN A 22 17.68 -11.15 -1.47
C ASN A 22 18.31 -10.06 -0.59
N PHE A 23 17.95 -10.07 0.71
CA PHE A 23 18.41 -9.12 1.71
C PHE A 23 19.92 -8.93 1.69
N THR A 24 20.35 -7.76 1.23
CA THR A 24 21.75 -7.38 1.09
C THR A 24 21.97 -5.93 1.50
N GLN A 25 23.22 -5.62 1.83
CA GLN A 25 23.73 -4.25 1.99
C GLN A 25 24.56 -3.82 0.77
N ASP A 26 24.86 -4.75 -0.13
CA ASP A 26 25.72 -4.48 -1.27
C ASP A 26 24.99 -3.61 -2.29
N ARG A 27 25.44 -2.35 -2.39
CA ARG A 27 24.93 -1.37 -3.33
C ARG A 27 25.03 -1.86 -4.77
N THR A 28 26.07 -2.61 -5.12
CA THR A 28 26.26 -3.13 -6.48
C THR A 28 25.19 -4.15 -6.82
N GLN A 29 24.87 -5.07 -5.90
CA GLN A 29 23.79 -6.04 -6.07
C GLN A 29 22.42 -5.37 -6.18
N LEU A 30 22.17 -4.33 -5.37
CA LEU A 30 20.92 -3.57 -5.42
C LEU A 30 20.77 -2.81 -6.74
N LEU A 31 21.82 -2.12 -7.19
CA LEU A 31 21.80 -1.39 -8.46
C LEU A 31 21.66 -2.34 -9.65
N TRP A 32 22.36 -3.48 -9.61
CA TRP A 32 22.22 -4.53 -10.62
C TRP A 32 20.77 -5.02 -10.68
N ALA A 33 20.18 -5.34 -9.53
CA ALA A 33 18.80 -5.80 -9.47
C ALA A 33 17.81 -4.77 -10.00
N LEU A 34 17.98 -3.48 -9.68
CA LEU A 34 17.14 -2.39 -10.21
C LEU A 34 17.22 -2.27 -11.74
N ASP A 35 18.41 -2.44 -12.31
CA ASP A 35 18.64 -2.44 -13.77
C ASP A 35 18.04 -3.68 -14.46
N HIS A 36 17.86 -4.77 -13.70
CA HIS A 36 17.35 -6.06 -14.20
C HIS A 36 15.87 -6.31 -13.83
N ILE A 37 15.19 -5.35 -13.19
CA ILE A 37 13.73 -5.39 -13.08
C ILE A 37 13.17 -5.35 -14.49
N SER A 38 12.31 -6.31 -14.83
CA SER A 38 11.68 -6.42 -16.15
C SER A 38 11.09 -5.07 -16.61
N GLU A 39 11.65 -4.46 -17.67
CA GLU A 39 11.16 -3.21 -18.29
C GLU A 39 9.69 -3.28 -18.70
N SER A 40 9.20 -4.49 -18.98
CA SER A 40 7.77 -4.71 -19.05
C SER A 40 7.24 -4.84 -17.62
N LEU A 41 6.54 -3.82 -17.16
CA LEU A 41 5.39 -4.00 -16.29
C LEU A 41 4.18 -4.24 -17.21
N PRO A 42 4.02 -5.41 -17.87
CA PRO A 42 2.83 -5.63 -18.69
C PRO A 42 1.70 -5.73 -17.68
N ASN A 43 0.92 -4.65 -17.49
CA ASN A 43 -0.19 -4.54 -16.54
C ASN A 43 -0.48 -5.86 -15.81
N PRO A 44 0.35 -6.24 -14.81
CA PRO A 44 0.13 -7.51 -14.16
C PRO A 44 -1.01 -7.24 -13.19
N PRO A 45 -2.00 -8.14 -13.09
CA PRO A 45 -3.02 -7.96 -12.08
C PRO A 45 -2.30 -7.85 -10.73
N ALA A 46 -2.56 -6.76 -9.98
CA ALA A 46 -2.18 -6.55 -8.58
C ALA A 46 -2.13 -7.85 -7.73
N PRO A 47 -3.02 -8.85 -7.94
CA PRO A 47 -2.90 -10.20 -7.40
C PRO A 47 -1.51 -10.85 -7.40
N ARG A 48 -0.70 -10.73 -8.46
CA ARG A 48 0.61 -11.42 -8.55
C ARG A 48 1.67 -10.77 -7.65
N LEU A 49 1.67 -9.44 -7.59
CA LEU A 49 2.54 -8.71 -6.66
C LEU A 49 2.15 -9.04 -5.22
N MET A 50 0.85 -9.09 -4.93
CA MET A 50 0.35 -9.41 -3.60
C MET A 50 0.66 -10.85 -3.19
N SER A 51 0.60 -11.82 -4.10
CA SER A 51 0.96 -13.21 -3.78
C SER A 51 2.46 -13.35 -3.47
N ALA A 52 3.32 -12.77 -4.32
CA ALA A 52 4.76 -12.80 -4.08
C ALA A 52 5.14 -12.04 -2.79
N GLY A 53 4.49 -10.91 -2.55
CA GLY A 53 4.64 -10.14 -1.32
C GLY A 53 4.16 -10.92 -0.10
N TYR A 54 3.03 -11.62 -0.19
CA TYR A 54 2.49 -12.46 0.89
C TYR A 54 3.48 -13.56 1.29
N GLU A 55 4.09 -14.25 0.31
CA GLU A 55 5.12 -15.25 0.60
C GLU A 55 6.32 -14.65 1.33
N LEU A 56 6.79 -13.48 0.90
CA LEU A 56 7.85 -12.75 1.58
C LEU A 56 7.45 -12.38 3.01
N LEU A 57 6.22 -11.90 3.23
CA LEU A 57 5.70 -11.60 4.56
C LEU A 57 5.70 -12.84 5.47
N GLN A 58 5.35 -14.02 4.96
CA GLN A 58 5.44 -15.26 5.75
C GLN A 58 6.87 -15.59 6.15
N GLN A 59 7.85 -15.35 5.27
CA GLN A 59 9.27 -15.54 5.60
C GLN A 59 9.73 -14.52 6.66
N LEU A 60 9.27 -13.27 6.54
CA LEU A 60 9.61 -12.17 7.43
C LEU A 60 9.03 -12.31 8.85
N LYS A 61 8.03 -13.16 9.06
CA LYS A 61 7.54 -13.49 10.41
C LYS A 61 8.65 -14.03 11.34
N LYS A 62 9.65 -14.72 10.77
CA LYS A 62 10.78 -15.27 11.54
C LYS A 62 11.85 -14.23 11.88
N VAL A 63 11.79 -13.06 11.25
CA VAL A 63 12.76 -11.97 11.46
C VAL A 63 12.21 -11.06 12.57
N PRO A 64 12.92 -10.92 13.71
CA PRO A 64 12.45 -10.08 14.81
C PRO A 64 12.50 -8.60 14.44
N GLY A 65 11.76 -7.78 15.18
CA GLY A 65 11.74 -6.33 15.01
C GLY A 65 10.72 -5.82 13.99
N ARG A 66 10.59 -4.49 13.94
CA ARG A 66 9.75 -3.78 12.97
C ARG A 66 10.46 -3.78 11.63
N LYS A 67 9.72 -4.13 10.58
CA LYS A 67 10.20 -4.16 9.19
C LYS A 67 9.40 -3.16 8.38
N SER A 68 9.96 -2.68 7.28
CA SER A 68 9.31 -1.74 6.38
C SER A 68 9.27 -2.31 4.98
N MET A 69 8.14 -2.17 4.30
CA MET A 69 7.95 -2.60 2.92
C MET A 69 7.40 -1.44 2.10
N VAL A 70 8.18 -1.00 1.11
CA VAL A 70 7.75 -0.01 0.12
C VAL A 70 7.11 -0.74 -1.04
N ILE A 71 5.92 -0.33 -1.47
CA ILE A 71 5.17 -0.99 -2.55
C ILE A 71 4.80 0.07 -3.58
N PHE A 72 5.32 -0.06 -4.81
CA PHE A 72 4.91 0.77 -5.93
C PHE A 72 3.76 0.08 -6.66
N THR A 73 2.59 0.73 -6.67
CA THR A 73 1.36 0.11 -7.15
C THR A 73 0.32 1.19 -7.40
N ASP A 74 -0.48 1.01 -8.44
CA ASP A 74 -1.59 1.88 -8.79
C ASP A 74 -2.91 1.44 -8.14
N PHE A 75 -2.89 0.36 -7.34
CA PHE A 75 -4.05 -0.34 -6.76
C PHE A 75 -5.33 -0.07 -7.53
N HIS A 76 -5.54 -0.84 -8.58
CA HIS A 76 -6.79 -0.80 -9.32
C HIS A 76 -7.91 -1.44 -8.48
N ALA A 77 -8.36 -0.75 -7.43
CA ALA A 77 -9.53 -1.11 -6.68
C ALA A 77 -10.75 -0.72 -7.51
N ASN A 78 -11.53 -1.70 -7.94
CA ASN A 78 -12.90 -1.40 -8.31
C ASN A 78 -13.62 -0.90 -7.03
N GLY A 79 -14.65 -0.06 -7.13
CA GLY A 79 -15.27 0.58 -5.97
C GLY A 79 -15.85 -0.37 -4.91
N GLN A 80 -15.90 -1.68 -5.18
CA GLN A 80 -16.34 -2.71 -4.24
C GLN A 80 -15.21 -3.20 -3.32
N ASP A 81 -13.94 -3.12 -3.75
CA ASP A 81 -12.79 -3.64 -3.00
C ASP A 81 -12.31 -2.72 -1.85
N ALA A 82 -12.66 -1.42 -1.91
CA ALA A 82 -12.17 -0.43 -0.94
C ALA A 82 -12.75 -0.61 0.47
N GLY A 83 -13.96 -1.18 0.61
CA GLY A 83 -14.68 -1.28 1.88
C GLY A 83 -14.06 -2.25 2.89
N SER A 84 -13.67 -3.45 2.44
CA SER A 84 -13.10 -4.50 3.29
C SER A 84 -11.71 -4.12 3.81
N LEU A 85 -10.94 -3.46 2.95
CA LEU A 85 -9.60 -2.97 3.23
C LEU A 85 -9.56 -1.76 4.17
N LEU A 86 -10.69 -1.17 4.54
CA LEU A 86 -10.76 -0.11 5.56
C LEU A 86 -10.82 -0.68 6.98
N PHE A 87 -11.32 -1.92 7.13
CA PHE A 87 -11.56 -2.54 8.43
C PHE A 87 -11.28 -4.05 8.39
N PRO A 88 -10.08 -4.51 8.80
CA PRO A 88 -9.75 -5.92 8.77
C PRO A 88 -10.68 -6.66 9.74
N GLY A 89 -11.46 -7.61 9.22
CA GLY A 89 -12.44 -8.40 9.97
C GLY A 89 -13.87 -7.85 10.02
N SER A 90 -14.24 -6.85 9.21
CA SER A 90 -15.63 -6.34 9.12
C SER A 90 -16.53 -7.13 8.15
N GLY A 91 -16.04 -8.20 7.55
CA GLY A 91 -16.78 -8.99 6.57
C GLY A 91 -17.73 -9.99 7.20
N ASP A 92 -19.00 -9.61 7.41
CA ASP A 92 -20.09 -10.58 7.47
C ASP A 92 -20.31 -11.14 6.05
N SER A 93 -19.91 -12.40 5.84
CA SER A 93 -20.37 -13.31 4.77
C SER A 93 -20.56 -12.70 3.37
N LEU A 94 -19.49 -12.65 2.57
CA LEU A 94 -19.58 -12.62 1.10
C LEU A 94 -18.83 -13.84 0.53
N PRO A 95 -19.23 -14.36 -0.66
CA PRO A 95 -18.69 -15.60 -1.21
C PRO A 95 -17.18 -15.50 -1.42
N GLY A 96 -16.46 -16.49 -0.89
CA GLY A 96 -15.01 -16.61 -1.03
C GLY A 96 -14.57 -16.73 -2.49
N GLU A 97 -13.29 -16.42 -2.72
CA GLU A 97 -12.51 -16.53 -3.96
C GLU A 97 -12.23 -15.23 -4.75
N ALA A 98 -12.87 -14.08 -4.48
CA ALA A 98 -12.55 -12.82 -5.19
C ALA A 98 -11.94 -11.71 -4.29
N PHE A 99 -12.18 -11.75 -2.99
CA PHE A 99 -11.91 -10.62 -2.07
C PHE A 99 -10.73 -10.83 -1.10
N ASP A 100 -9.97 -11.90 -1.28
CA ASP A 100 -9.08 -12.40 -0.22
C ASP A 100 -7.64 -11.84 -0.29
N ALA A 101 -7.18 -11.36 -1.45
CA ALA A 101 -5.76 -11.02 -1.64
C ALA A 101 -5.29 -9.79 -0.83
N PRO A 102 -6.00 -8.65 -0.85
CA PRO A 102 -5.55 -7.45 -0.14
C PRO A 102 -5.67 -7.59 1.39
N ASP A 103 -6.79 -8.11 1.91
CA ASP A 103 -7.00 -8.28 3.35
C ASP A 103 -6.03 -9.31 3.94
N ARG A 104 -5.78 -10.42 3.24
CA ARG A 104 -4.77 -11.41 3.67
C ARG A 104 -3.37 -10.85 3.60
N PHE A 105 -3.09 -9.97 2.64
CA PHE A 105 -1.81 -9.28 2.55
C PHE A 105 -1.59 -8.34 3.74
N VAL A 106 -2.58 -7.51 4.07
CA VAL A 106 -2.53 -6.62 5.26
C VAL A 106 -2.41 -7.42 6.53
N ALA A 107 -3.22 -8.47 6.70
CA ALA A 107 -3.16 -9.35 7.86
C ALA A 107 -1.78 -10.03 8.00
N ALA A 108 -1.21 -10.51 6.89
CA ALA A 108 0.14 -11.06 6.89
C ALA A 108 1.21 -10.02 7.25
N ALA A 109 1.04 -8.76 6.83
CA ALA A 109 1.95 -7.67 7.17
C ALA A 109 1.88 -7.34 8.67
N ILE A 110 0.67 -7.26 9.23
CA ILE A 110 0.45 -7.06 10.67
C ILE A 110 1.10 -8.20 11.48
N ASP A 111 0.85 -9.45 11.10
CA ASP A 111 1.43 -10.62 11.76
C ASP A 111 2.96 -10.65 11.66
N ALA A 112 3.51 -10.25 10.51
CA ALA A 112 4.94 -10.18 10.29
C ALA A 112 5.59 -8.95 10.92
N ASN A 113 4.82 -8.04 11.55
CA ASN A 113 5.32 -6.77 12.07
C ASN A 113 6.01 -5.92 10.98
N VAL A 114 5.39 -5.89 9.80
CA VAL A 114 5.81 -5.12 8.62
C VAL A 114 4.89 -3.92 8.45
N ALA A 115 5.45 -2.72 8.45
CA ALA A 115 4.76 -1.50 8.09
C ALA A 115 4.80 -1.29 6.57
N LEU A 116 3.65 -1.00 5.98
CA LEU A 116 3.50 -0.82 4.54
C LEU A 116 3.59 0.66 4.17
N TYR A 117 4.38 0.94 3.14
CA TYR A 117 4.59 2.26 2.56
C TYR A 117 4.21 2.24 1.08
N PRO A 118 2.91 2.23 0.77
CA PRO A 118 2.46 2.21 -0.61
C PRO A 118 2.72 3.55 -1.30
N VAL A 119 3.13 3.50 -2.56
CA VAL A 119 3.39 4.63 -3.44
C VAL A 119 2.53 4.47 -4.68
N ASP A 120 1.69 5.46 -4.97
CA ASP A 120 0.89 5.51 -6.19
C ASP A 120 1.82 5.65 -7.41
N ALA A 121 1.96 4.57 -8.17
CA ALA A 121 2.83 4.52 -9.34
C ALA A 121 2.36 5.44 -10.48
N ARG A 122 1.10 5.91 -10.46
CA ARG A 122 0.55 6.82 -11.47
C ARG A 122 1.02 8.26 -11.29
N GLY A 123 1.55 8.61 -10.11
CA GLY A 123 1.94 9.98 -9.78
C GLY A 123 0.74 10.93 -9.71
N VAL A 124 0.91 12.16 -10.19
CA VAL A 124 -0.19 13.13 -10.28
C VAL A 124 -1.09 12.77 -11.46
N VAL A 125 -2.31 12.30 -11.16
CA VAL A 125 -3.31 11.99 -12.19
C VAL A 125 -4.16 13.21 -12.47
N ALA A 126 -4.08 13.74 -13.69
CA ALA A 126 -4.94 14.82 -14.15
C ALA A 126 -6.31 14.27 -14.56
N VAL A 127 -7.38 14.89 -14.08
CA VAL A 127 -8.75 14.60 -14.49
C VAL A 127 -9.06 15.48 -15.69
N ILE A 128 -9.10 14.88 -16.88
CA ILE A 128 -9.30 15.61 -18.13
C ILE A 128 -10.78 15.48 -18.51
N PRO A 129 -11.54 16.59 -18.59
CA PRO A 129 -12.97 16.59 -18.87
C PRO A 129 -13.40 15.81 -20.13
N PHE A 130 -12.48 15.65 -21.09
CA PHE A 130 -12.77 15.09 -22.40
C PHE A 130 -11.93 13.85 -22.73
N GLY A 131 -11.31 13.22 -21.72
CA GLY A 131 -10.38 12.10 -21.92
C GLY A 131 -8.95 12.54 -22.23
N ASP A 132 -8.03 11.57 -22.27
CA ASP A 132 -6.64 11.79 -22.66
C ASP A 132 -6.52 11.89 -24.20
N ALA A 133 -5.46 12.53 -24.71
CA ALA A 133 -5.17 12.65 -26.14
C ALA A 133 -4.98 11.29 -26.84
N THR A 134 -4.78 10.22 -26.06
CA THR A 134 -4.70 8.83 -26.53
C THR A 134 -6.08 8.17 -26.70
N THR A 135 -7.12 8.73 -26.06
CA THR A 135 -8.50 8.30 -26.25
C THR A 135 -9.14 9.09 -27.37
N THR A 136 -9.31 8.47 -28.54
CA THR A 136 -10.19 9.00 -29.59
C THR A 136 -11.66 8.79 -29.17
N THR A 137 -12.10 9.41 -28.08
CA THR A 137 -13.53 9.61 -27.86
C THR A 137 -13.98 10.60 -28.93
N GLY A 138 -14.84 10.12 -29.83
CA GLY A 138 -15.09 10.66 -31.15
C GLY A 138 -15.31 12.18 -31.22
N GLU A 139 -14.85 12.72 -32.35
CA GLU A 139 -15.25 13.99 -32.98
C GLU A 139 -16.20 14.86 -32.15
N MET A 140 -15.64 15.81 -31.39
CA MET A 140 -16.45 16.85 -30.74
C MET A 140 -16.79 17.95 -31.75
N ASN A 141 -18.06 18.02 -32.13
CA ASN A 141 -18.62 19.17 -32.84
C ASN A 141 -18.63 20.40 -31.89
N PRO A 142 -18.11 21.57 -32.29
CA PRO A 142 -18.21 22.80 -31.50
C PRO A 142 -19.68 23.28 -31.48
N GLY A 143 -20.46 22.79 -30.50
CA GLY A 143 -21.88 23.13 -30.32
C GLY A 143 -22.72 22.09 -29.59
N GLY A 144 -22.15 21.37 -28.60
CA GLY A 144 -22.74 20.15 -28.01
C GLY A 144 -24.10 20.31 -27.30
N SER A 145 -24.94 19.28 -27.40
CA SER A 145 -26.26 19.18 -26.76
C SER A 145 -26.17 18.98 -25.24
N PRO A 146 -27.23 19.25 -24.46
CA PRO A 146 -27.26 19.00 -23.01
C PRO A 146 -26.89 17.56 -22.61
N GLU A 147 -27.13 16.56 -23.47
CA GLU A 147 -26.76 15.16 -23.20
C GLU A 147 -25.23 14.95 -23.24
N ALA A 148 -24.51 15.64 -24.12
CA ALA A 148 -23.05 15.57 -24.20
C ALA A 148 -22.37 16.20 -22.96
N SER A 149 -22.96 17.27 -22.41
CA SER A 149 -22.48 17.87 -21.16
C SER A 149 -22.73 16.97 -19.94
N GLN A 150 -23.84 16.21 -19.94
CA GLN A 150 -24.16 15.26 -18.87
C GLN A 150 -23.24 14.01 -18.90
N SER A 151 -22.91 13.49 -20.08
CA SER A 151 -21.97 12.36 -20.21
C SER A 151 -20.55 12.73 -19.79
N VAL A 152 -20.10 13.94 -20.12
CA VAL A 152 -18.81 14.47 -19.64
C VAL A 152 -18.79 14.61 -18.13
N THR A 153 -19.87 15.16 -17.54
CA THR A 153 -19.96 15.34 -16.08
C THR A 153 -19.96 13.99 -15.33
N SER A 154 -20.66 12.98 -15.85
CA SER A 154 -20.68 11.64 -15.25
C SER A 154 -19.36 10.90 -15.39
N GLN A 155 -18.63 11.11 -16.50
CA GLN A 155 -17.30 10.55 -16.69
C GLN A 155 -16.27 11.17 -15.74
N ILE A 156 -16.29 12.50 -15.56
CA ILE A 156 -15.43 13.21 -14.60
C ILE A 156 -15.71 12.74 -13.18
N SER A 157 -16.99 12.62 -12.79
CA SER A 157 -17.34 12.20 -11.44
C SER A 157 -16.93 10.75 -11.14
N ALA A 158 -17.02 9.86 -12.13
CA ALA A 158 -16.53 8.49 -12.03
C ALA A 158 -14.99 8.40 -11.93
N GLN A 159 -14.26 9.24 -12.66
CA GLN A 159 -12.79 9.31 -12.56
C GLN A 159 -12.37 9.85 -11.18
N ASN A 160 -12.99 10.94 -10.72
CA ASN A 160 -12.73 11.51 -9.41
C ASN A 160 -13.01 10.52 -8.27
N SER A 161 -14.12 9.79 -8.34
CA SER A 161 -14.46 8.80 -7.32
C SER A 161 -13.48 7.64 -7.31
N GLY A 162 -13.06 7.15 -8.49
CA GLY A 162 -12.03 6.12 -8.61
C GLY A 162 -10.70 6.54 -7.98
N LEU A 163 -10.23 7.76 -8.27
CA LEU A 163 -9.01 8.30 -7.67
C LEU A 163 -9.10 8.43 -6.14
N ALA A 164 -10.23 8.95 -5.64
CA ALA A 164 -10.46 9.06 -4.20
C ALA A 164 -10.50 7.68 -3.52
N SER A 165 -11.14 6.69 -4.13
CA SER A 165 -11.19 5.32 -3.63
C SER A 165 -9.81 4.67 -3.58
N THR A 166 -8.99 4.80 -4.63
CA THR A 166 -7.61 4.29 -4.61
C THR A 166 -6.79 4.98 -3.53
N ASN A 167 -6.84 6.31 -3.43
CA ASN A 167 -6.07 7.04 -2.43
C ASN A 167 -6.46 6.65 -1.00
N GLY A 168 -7.75 6.55 -0.72
CA GLY A 168 -8.26 6.09 0.57
C GLY A 168 -7.83 4.66 0.91
N LEU A 169 -7.74 3.78 -0.10
CA LEU A 169 -7.21 2.44 0.07
C LEU A 169 -5.73 2.44 0.45
N LEU A 170 -4.89 3.17 -0.30
CA LEU A 170 -3.46 3.28 -0.02
C LEU A 170 -3.21 3.75 1.41
N GLU A 171 -3.91 4.81 1.80
CA GLU A 171 -3.83 5.39 3.13
C GLU A 171 -4.29 4.40 4.20
N SER A 172 -5.40 3.71 3.99
CA SER A 172 -5.92 2.71 4.92
C SER A 172 -4.95 1.58 5.20
N VAL A 173 -4.39 0.98 4.14
CA VAL A 173 -3.45 -0.13 4.24
C VAL A 173 -2.17 0.29 4.97
N ALA A 174 -1.69 1.49 4.68
CA ALA A 174 -0.55 2.07 5.38
C ALA A 174 -0.85 2.28 6.87
N LEU A 175 -1.97 2.94 7.20
CA LEU A 175 -2.37 3.23 8.58
C LEU A 175 -2.56 1.96 9.42
N GLN A 176 -3.17 0.92 8.87
CA GLN A 176 -3.40 -0.33 9.59
C GLN A 176 -2.11 -1.04 10.00
N THR A 177 -1.06 -0.88 9.21
CA THR A 177 0.24 -1.51 9.45
C THR A 177 1.23 -0.58 10.17
N GLY A 178 0.80 0.65 10.48
CA GLY A 178 1.64 1.68 11.11
C GLY A 178 2.70 2.25 10.16
N GLY A 179 2.43 2.28 8.87
CA GLY A 179 3.22 2.95 7.83
C GLY A 179 2.49 4.18 7.25
N ARG A 180 2.98 4.69 6.12
CA ARG A 180 2.48 5.93 5.48
C ARG A 180 2.41 5.77 3.97
N ALA A 181 1.32 6.25 3.37
CA ALA A 181 1.14 6.24 1.92
C ALA A 181 1.69 7.51 1.27
N ILE A 182 2.24 7.37 0.06
CA ILE A 182 2.52 8.48 -0.86
C ILE A 182 1.58 8.33 -2.04
N ALA A 183 0.56 9.18 -2.12
CA ALA A 183 -0.36 9.22 -3.24
C ALA A 183 -0.26 10.58 -3.94
N HIS A 184 -0.61 10.62 -5.23
CA HIS A 184 -0.78 11.87 -5.97
C HIS A 184 0.47 12.78 -5.97
N SER A 185 1.66 12.19 -6.08
CA SER A 185 2.94 12.89 -6.01
C SER A 185 3.88 12.45 -7.13
N ASN A 186 4.61 13.39 -7.73
CA ASN A 186 5.67 13.12 -8.72
C ASN A 186 7.06 13.00 -8.08
N ALA A 187 7.12 12.84 -6.76
CA ALA A 187 8.34 12.73 -5.98
C ALA A 187 8.35 11.40 -5.19
N PRO A 188 8.45 10.24 -5.87
CA PRO A 188 8.41 8.93 -5.22
C PRO A 188 9.54 8.74 -4.20
N GLU A 189 10.67 9.44 -4.36
CA GLU A 189 11.79 9.40 -3.44
C GLU A 189 11.45 9.87 -2.02
N GLN A 190 10.37 10.62 -1.85
CA GLN A 190 9.87 11.04 -0.54
C GLN A 190 9.59 9.84 0.36
N VAL A 191 9.15 8.71 -0.19
CA VAL A 191 8.87 7.50 0.61
C VAL A 191 10.10 7.02 1.38
N PHE A 192 11.29 7.13 0.79
CA PHE A 192 12.52 6.70 1.44
C PHE A 192 12.93 7.64 2.56
N LYS A 193 12.67 8.95 2.39
CA LYS A 193 12.85 9.91 3.47
C LYS A 193 11.92 9.61 4.64
N LEU A 194 10.63 9.34 4.37
CA LEU A 194 9.68 8.95 5.42
C LEU A 194 10.08 7.66 6.10
N LEU A 195 10.54 6.66 5.33
CA LEU A 195 10.98 5.39 5.87
C LEU A 195 12.19 5.56 6.80
N VAL A 196 13.15 6.39 6.42
CA VAL A 196 14.30 6.72 7.29
C VAL A 196 13.82 7.42 8.55
N GLU A 197 13.01 8.48 8.44
CA GLU A 197 12.44 9.22 9.59
C GLU A 197 11.69 8.29 10.55
N ASP A 198 10.84 7.40 10.03
CA ASP A 198 10.06 6.44 10.81
C ASP A 198 10.94 5.31 11.41
N SER A 199 12.14 5.09 10.86
CA SER A 199 13.10 4.08 11.36
C SER A 199 14.07 4.61 12.42
N GLU A 200 14.34 5.92 12.43
CA GLU A 200 15.30 6.54 13.33
C GLU A 200 14.82 6.57 14.79
N SER A 201 13.51 6.58 15.04
CA SER A 201 12.94 6.62 16.39
C SER A 201 11.64 5.83 16.47
N TYR A 202 11.72 4.58 16.92
CA TYR A 202 10.54 3.77 17.23
C TYR A 202 10.52 3.36 18.70
N TYR A 203 9.33 3.31 19.28
CA TYR A 203 9.09 2.82 20.64
C TYR A 203 8.36 1.48 20.57
N VAL A 204 8.84 0.48 21.30
CA VAL A 204 8.12 -0.78 21.48
C VAL A 204 7.31 -0.69 22.76
N LEU A 205 6.00 -0.64 22.62
CA LEU A 205 5.06 -0.73 23.73
C LEU A 205 4.54 -2.16 23.82
N SER A 206 4.77 -2.80 24.96
CA SER A 206 4.23 -4.12 25.27
C SER A 206 3.10 -3.98 26.28
N TYR A 207 1.96 -4.59 25.99
CA TYR A 207 0.87 -4.75 26.95
C TYR A 207 0.50 -6.23 27.02
N TYR A 208 -0.01 -6.65 28.17
CA TYR A 208 -0.45 -8.03 28.39
C TYR A 208 -1.94 -8.06 28.66
N ASN A 209 -2.69 -8.83 27.87
CA ASN A 209 -4.10 -9.10 28.13
C ASN A 209 -4.22 -10.42 28.91
N ARG A 210 -4.73 -10.36 30.15
CA ARG A 210 -4.91 -11.53 31.02
C ARG A 210 -5.98 -12.51 30.52
N GLN A 211 -6.86 -12.07 29.63
CA GLN A 211 -7.95 -12.86 29.07
C GLN A 211 -7.79 -13.00 27.55
N LEU A 212 -6.57 -13.28 27.09
CA LEU A 212 -6.33 -13.54 25.67
C LEU A 212 -7.06 -14.82 25.26
N VAL A 213 -8.06 -14.71 24.38
CA VAL A 213 -8.74 -15.85 23.77
C VAL A 213 -8.15 -16.03 22.38
N ALA A 214 -7.60 -17.21 22.09
CA ALA A 214 -7.15 -17.59 20.75
C ALA A 214 -8.37 -17.91 19.86
N ASP A 215 -9.15 -16.87 19.54
CA ASP A 215 -10.41 -16.96 18.80
C ASP A 215 -10.24 -16.85 17.28
N GLY A 216 -9.01 -16.67 16.79
CA GLY A 216 -8.71 -16.43 15.39
C GLY A 216 -9.11 -15.05 14.88
N ARG A 217 -9.68 -14.19 15.74
CA ARG A 217 -10.26 -12.90 15.33
C ARG A 217 -9.24 -11.78 15.41
N PHE A 218 -9.56 -10.68 14.74
CA PHE A 218 -8.78 -9.45 14.82
C PHE A 218 -9.14 -8.67 16.09
N HIS A 219 -8.15 -8.40 16.92
CA HIS A 219 -8.27 -7.60 18.14
C HIS A 219 -7.66 -6.23 17.90
N ARG A 220 -8.52 -5.20 17.87
CA ARG A 220 -8.10 -3.81 17.63
C ARG A 220 -7.33 -3.25 18.80
N VAL A 221 -6.27 -2.50 18.50
CA VAL A 221 -5.46 -1.73 19.45
C VAL A 221 -5.54 -0.27 19.05
N SER A 222 -5.82 0.60 20.02
CA SER A 222 -5.78 2.05 19.83
C SER A 222 -4.71 2.63 20.73
N VAL A 223 -3.74 3.33 20.12
CA VAL A 223 -2.70 4.05 20.83
C VAL A 223 -3.06 5.53 20.80
N ARG A 224 -3.14 6.15 21.98
CA ARG A 224 -3.37 7.59 22.13
C ARG A 224 -2.20 8.18 22.90
N ALA A 225 -1.60 9.23 22.35
CA ALA A 225 -0.52 9.95 23.00
C ALA A 225 -1.00 11.36 23.38
N ASN A 226 -0.61 11.81 24.57
CA ASN A 226 -0.88 13.16 25.04
C ASN A 226 0.30 14.08 24.72
N CYS A 227 0.63 14.21 23.44
CA CYS A 227 1.68 15.11 22.92
C CYS A 227 1.26 15.72 21.58
N THR A 228 1.95 16.81 21.18
CA THR A 228 1.87 17.32 19.79
C THR A 228 2.76 16.44 18.91
N CYS A 229 2.26 15.26 18.58
CA CYS A 229 3.01 14.20 17.92
C CYS A 229 2.08 13.37 17.03
N THR A 230 2.61 12.82 15.93
CA THR A 230 1.89 11.87 15.10
C THR A 230 2.17 10.45 15.59
N VAL A 231 1.12 9.69 15.91
CA VAL A 231 1.24 8.30 16.35
C VAL A 231 1.07 7.37 15.16
N GLN A 232 2.10 6.58 14.86
CA GLN A 232 2.03 5.48 13.91
C GLN A 232 2.12 4.16 14.67
N ALA A 233 1.04 3.37 14.60
CA ALA A 233 0.95 2.09 15.28
C ALA A 233 0.10 1.13 14.46
N LYS A 234 0.42 -0.16 14.52
CA LYS A 234 -0.44 -1.19 13.96
C LYS A 234 -1.83 -1.11 14.60
N SER A 235 -2.86 -1.31 13.79
CA SER A 235 -4.27 -1.19 14.22
C SER A 235 -4.71 -2.32 15.14
N GLY A 236 -3.92 -3.39 15.28
CA GLY A 236 -4.29 -4.55 16.10
C GLY A 236 -3.41 -5.77 15.84
N TYR A 237 -3.97 -6.94 16.14
CA TYR A 237 -3.34 -8.25 15.95
C TYR A 237 -4.42 -9.33 15.79
N PHE A 238 -4.08 -10.44 15.13
CA PHE A 238 -4.91 -11.63 15.13
C PHE A 238 -4.53 -12.52 16.32
N ALA A 239 -5.52 -12.92 17.12
CA ALA A 239 -5.29 -13.86 18.22
C ALA A 239 -5.34 -15.29 17.67
N ARG A 240 -4.18 -15.95 17.54
CA ARG A 240 -4.06 -17.33 17.07
C ARG A 240 -3.31 -18.18 18.08
#